data_AF-A0A6N4H321-F1
#
_entry.id   AF-A0A6N4H321-F1
#
_cell.length_a   1.000
_cell.length_b   1.000
_cell.length_c   1.000
_cell.angle_alpha   90.00
_cell.angle_beta   90.00
_cell.angle_gamma   90.00
#
_symmetry.space_group_name_H-M   'P 1'
#
loop_
_entity.id
_entity.type
_entity.pdbx_description
1 polymer ?
#
loop_
_entity_poly.entity_id
_entity_poly.type
_entity_poly.pdbx_seq_one_letter_code
_entity_poly.pdbx_strand_id
1 'polypeptide(L)'
;MGYTIPQNWNDEAMEYVNKLTDKINVGWDGEDYCLSDWNLRFLSRMNREVIKPPFTYQAFLDNKDIIATLEGYELDVKKFWFALLYIYDITMDFGINAADASKTDYDILVEIEDYLENHPQAVLYLSDDKEIRKSYRYETNSPVILQNLRRFVKRELDKYQEAPQLKVWTLDIMCRNYTKSFGAAQQQVLLYKLFKVLFDVLGMPDLRAERGSTVSYSKLLLISRIIHFCRLSRKEVFLVSDSALKRNIKQYGDFDFNQRHPKTYAGGLKLPKEEGE
;
A
#
# COMPACT_ATOMS: atom_id res chain seq x y z
N MET A 1 -0.73 -22.03 -13.45
CA MET A 1 0.47 -21.17 -13.34
C MET A 1 1.46 -21.62 -14.41
N GLY A 2 2.08 -20.69 -15.15
CA GLY A 2 2.97 -20.99 -16.28
C GLY A 2 4.44 -20.61 -16.05
N TYR A 3 4.86 -20.48 -14.79
CA TYR A 3 6.23 -20.13 -14.40
C TYR A 3 6.64 -20.91 -13.15
N THR A 4 7.93 -21.12 -12.98
CA THR A 4 8.51 -21.74 -11.77
C THR A 4 8.61 -20.71 -10.67
N ILE A 5 8.05 -21.03 -9.50
CA ILE A 5 8.16 -20.18 -8.30
C ILE A 5 9.61 -20.20 -7.79
N PRO A 6 10.20 -19.05 -7.41
CA PRO A 6 11.55 -18.99 -6.87
C PRO A 6 11.70 -19.85 -5.62
N GLN A 7 12.83 -20.54 -5.46
CA GLN A 7 13.03 -21.46 -4.32
C GLN A 7 13.33 -20.72 -3.02
N ASN A 8 14.02 -19.59 -3.09
CA ASN A 8 14.37 -18.73 -1.97
C ASN A 8 14.62 -17.29 -2.46
N TRP A 9 14.92 -16.38 -1.54
CA TRP A 9 15.15 -14.96 -1.83
C TRP A 9 16.42 -14.68 -2.65
N ASN A 10 17.40 -15.59 -2.66
CA ASN A 10 18.63 -15.51 -3.46
C ASN A 10 18.47 -16.06 -4.89
N ASP A 11 17.29 -16.56 -5.25
CA ASP A 11 17.00 -17.00 -6.61
C ASP A 11 17.19 -15.83 -7.59
N GLU A 12 17.82 -16.09 -8.73
CA GLU A 12 18.09 -15.06 -9.73
C GLU A 12 16.81 -14.36 -10.22
N ALA A 13 15.67 -15.07 -10.22
CA ALA A 13 14.38 -14.51 -10.59
C ALA A 13 13.89 -13.42 -9.61
N MET A 14 14.44 -13.36 -8.40
CA MET A 14 14.10 -12.39 -7.34
C MET A 14 14.97 -11.13 -7.39
N GLU A 15 15.96 -11.04 -8.27
CA GLU A 15 16.93 -9.93 -8.30
C GLU A 15 16.26 -8.55 -8.32
N TYR A 16 15.24 -8.36 -9.17
CA TYR A 16 14.54 -7.07 -9.28
C TYR A 16 13.69 -6.76 -8.03
N VAL A 17 13.13 -7.78 -7.40
CA VAL A 17 12.38 -7.65 -6.14
C VAL A 17 13.32 -7.23 -5.01
N ASN A 18 14.48 -7.85 -4.91
CA ASN A 18 15.49 -7.53 -3.89
C ASN A 18 16.00 -6.10 -4.06
N LYS A 19 16.42 -5.73 -5.29
CA LYS A 19 16.86 -4.37 -5.62
C LYS A 19 15.83 -3.29 -5.25
N LEU A 20 14.54 -3.54 -5.53
CA LEU A 20 13.48 -2.63 -5.15
C LEU A 20 13.32 -2.56 -3.62
N THR A 21 13.32 -3.71 -2.95
CA THR A 21 13.15 -3.83 -1.49
C THR A 21 14.19 -3.03 -0.74
N ASP A 22 15.46 -3.09 -1.17
CA ASP A 22 16.59 -2.36 -0.57
C ASP A 22 16.41 -0.84 -0.60
N LYS A 23 15.54 -0.31 -1.47
CA LYS A 23 15.26 1.13 -1.55
C LYS A 23 14.01 1.57 -0.81
N ILE A 24 12.95 0.76 -0.86
CA ILE A 24 11.62 1.19 -0.39
C ILE A 24 11.34 0.81 1.06
N ASN A 25 12.15 -0.06 1.66
CA ASN A 25 11.93 -0.53 3.01
C ASN A 25 12.76 0.28 4.01
N VAL A 26 12.11 0.86 5.03
CA VAL A 26 12.77 1.72 6.03
C VAL A 26 13.65 0.91 7.00
N GLY A 27 13.42 -0.39 7.18
CA GLY A 27 14.16 -1.22 8.14
C GLY A 27 15.61 -1.56 7.78
N TRP A 28 16.22 -0.85 6.82
CA TRP A 28 17.63 -0.96 6.46
C TRP A 28 18.29 0.42 6.53
N ASP A 29 18.69 0.84 7.74
CA ASP A 29 19.52 2.04 7.96
C ASP A 29 21.02 1.71 8.05
N GLY A 30 21.39 0.44 7.87
CA GLY A 30 22.77 -0.04 7.90
C GLY A 30 23.35 -0.23 9.30
N GLU A 31 22.64 0.15 10.36
CA GLU A 31 23.15 0.07 11.74
C GLU A 31 22.22 -0.64 12.72
N ASP A 32 20.89 -0.68 12.50
CA ASP A 32 19.95 -1.39 13.37
C ASP A 32 19.04 -2.37 12.61
N TYR A 33 19.19 -3.65 12.96
CA TYR A 33 18.49 -4.78 12.35
C TYR A 33 17.00 -4.77 12.72
N CYS A 34 16.16 -4.10 11.91
CA CYS A 34 14.71 -4.25 11.98
C CYS A 34 14.22 -5.20 10.87
N LEU A 35 13.85 -6.43 11.23
CA LEU A 35 13.31 -7.53 10.40
C LEU A 35 12.07 -7.17 9.57
N SER A 36 12.22 -6.29 8.59
CA SER A 36 11.23 -6.05 7.55
C SER A 36 11.70 -6.77 6.29
N ASP A 37 11.57 -8.07 6.34
CA ASP A 37 11.99 -8.99 5.29
C ASP A 37 10.94 -9.02 4.15
N TRP A 38 10.68 -7.86 3.52
CA TRP A 38 9.53 -7.71 2.61
C TRP A 38 9.61 -8.67 1.41
N ASN A 39 10.81 -8.90 0.88
CA ASN A 39 11.05 -9.89 -0.16
C ASN A 39 10.76 -11.33 0.31
N LEU A 40 11.14 -11.73 1.54
CA LEU A 40 10.76 -13.05 2.07
C LEU A 40 9.28 -13.14 2.43
N ARG A 41 8.65 -12.06 2.89
CA ARG A 41 7.20 -11.99 3.10
C ARG A 41 6.46 -12.18 1.79
N PHE A 42 6.88 -11.49 0.74
CA PHE A 42 6.35 -11.65 -0.61
C PHE A 42 6.52 -13.10 -1.10
N LEU A 43 7.72 -13.68 -0.97
CA LEU A 43 7.97 -15.07 -1.35
C LEU A 43 7.07 -16.05 -0.58
N SER A 44 6.95 -15.87 0.75
CA SER A 44 6.07 -16.67 1.60
C SER A 44 4.60 -16.60 1.15
N ARG A 45 4.13 -15.40 0.78
CA ARG A 45 2.76 -15.19 0.29
C ARG A 45 2.53 -15.79 -1.09
N MET A 46 3.52 -15.72 -1.99
CA MET A 46 3.47 -16.42 -3.28
C MET A 46 3.37 -17.93 -3.07
N ASN A 47 4.25 -18.50 -2.23
CA ASN A 47 4.27 -19.94 -1.92
C ASN A 47 2.97 -20.43 -1.28
N ARG A 48 2.26 -19.56 -0.57
CA ARG A 48 0.95 -19.83 0.05
C ARG A 48 -0.24 -19.48 -0.86
N GLU A 49 0.00 -19.03 -2.08
CA GLU A 49 -1.03 -18.63 -3.05
C GLU A 49 -2.01 -17.56 -2.52
N VAL A 50 -1.53 -16.69 -1.63
CA VAL A 50 -2.34 -15.61 -1.05
C VAL A 50 -2.42 -14.41 -2.00
N ILE A 51 -1.41 -14.23 -2.86
CA ILE A 51 -1.38 -13.18 -3.87
C ILE A 51 -2.26 -13.63 -5.05
N LYS A 52 -3.45 -13.03 -5.17
CA LYS A 52 -4.46 -13.38 -6.19
C LYS A 52 -4.71 -12.22 -7.16
N PRO A 53 -3.76 -11.91 -8.06
CA PRO A 53 -3.94 -10.86 -9.04
C PRO A 53 -5.03 -11.23 -10.05
N PRO A 54 -5.75 -10.26 -10.63
CA PRO A 54 -6.77 -10.50 -11.68
C PRO A 54 -6.15 -10.74 -13.06
N PHE A 55 -4.87 -11.10 -13.13
CA PHE A 55 -4.07 -11.29 -14.33
C PHE A 55 -3.13 -12.48 -14.18
N THR A 56 -2.65 -13.03 -15.30
CA THR A 56 -1.82 -14.23 -15.34
C THR A 56 -0.49 -13.97 -16.06
N TYR A 57 0.49 -14.83 -15.82
CA TYR A 57 1.78 -14.76 -16.51
C TYR A 57 1.64 -14.92 -18.03
N GLN A 58 0.77 -15.82 -18.49
CA GLN A 58 0.54 -15.97 -19.94
C GLN A 58 -0.04 -14.69 -20.55
N ALA A 59 -1.02 -14.06 -19.90
CA ALA A 59 -1.56 -12.79 -20.36
C ALA A 59 -0.53 -11.65 -20.35
N PHE A 60 0.47 -11.72 -19.47
CA PHE A 60 1.61 -10.80 -19.46
C PHE A 60 2.52 -11.03 -20.67
N LEU A 61 2.87 -12.29 -20.95
CA LEU A 61 3.67 -12.66 -22.13
C LEU A 61 2.95 -12.34 -23.45
N ASP A 62 1.63 -12.48 -23.49
CA ASP A 62 0.83 -12.16 -24.67
C ASP A 62 0.67 -10.64 -24.90
N ASN A 63 1.07 -9.81 -23.93
CA ASN A 63 0.99 -8.35 -24.03
C ASN A 63 2.19 -7.78 -24.82
N LYS A 64 2.07 -7.79 -26.15
CA LYS A 64 3.11 -7.34 -27.09
C LYS A 64 3.65 -5.95 -26.78
N ASP A 65 2.79 -5.03 -26.35
CA ASP A 65 3.15 -3.65 -26.04
C ASP A 65 4.07 -3.54 -24.82
N ILE A 66 3.78 -4.30 -23.75
CA ILE A 66 4.62 -4.35 -22.56
C ILE A 66 5.91 -5.10 -22.88
N ILE A 67 5.81 -6.30 -23.47
CA ILE A 67 6.97 -7.15 -23.77
C ILE A 67 7.97 -6.44 -24.69
N ALA A 68 7.51 -5.82 -25.79
CA ALA A 68 8.41 -5.10 -26.70
C ALA A 68 9.11 -3.90 -26.01
N THR A 69 8.44 -3.26 -25.05
CA THR A 69 9.07 -2.18 -24.27
C THR A 69 10.14 -2.74 -23.33
N LEU A 70 9.88 -3.86 -22.64
CA LEU A 70 10.86 -4.50 -21.75
C LEU A 70 12.08 -4.99 -22.53
N GLU A 71 11.87 -5.66 -23.67
CA GLU A 71 12.94 -6.15 -24.53
C GLU A 71 13.82 -5.03 -25.07
N GLY A 72 13.22 -3.90 -25.49
CA GLY A 72 14.02 -2.76 -25.96
C GLY A 72 14.76 -2.01 -24.86
N TYR A 73 14.41 -2.24 -23.59
CA TYR A 73 15.21 -1.83 -22.43
C TYR A 73 16.19 -2.91 -21.96
N GLU A 74 16.25 -4.05 -22.66
CA GLU A 74 17.05 -5.22 -22.30
C GLU A 74 16.74 -5.75 -20.89
N LEU A 75 15.49 -5.59 -20.45
CA LEU A 75 15.03 -6.09 -19.15
C LEU A 75 14.69 -7.57 -19.24
N ASP A 76 15.06 -8.32 -18.21
CA ASP A 76 14.68 -9.72 -18.08
C ASP A 76 13.17 -9.82 -17.76
N VAL A 77 12.42 -10.40 -18.71
CA VAL A 77 10.96 -10.53 -18.64
C VAL A 77 10.50 -11.33 -17.42
N LYS A 78 11.26 -12.36 -17.02
CA LYS A 78 10.91 -13.21 -15.88
C LYS A 78 11.16 -12.49 -14.56
N LYS A 79 12.32 -11.82 -14.41
CA LYS A 79 12.62 -10.98 -13.23
C LYS A 79 11.62 -9.84 -13.10
N PHE A 80 11.24 -9.23 -14.22
CA PHE A 80 10.22 -8.18 -14.26
C PHE A 80 8.84 -8.68 -13.82
N TRP A 81 8.44 -9.89 -14.23
CA TRP A 81 7.18 -10.48 -13.78
C TRP A 81 7.08 -10.59 -12.25
N PHE A 82 8.16 -11.02 -11.58
CA PHE A 82 8.17 -11.09 -10.11
C PHE A 82 8.15 -9.70 -9.47
N ALA A 83 8.88 -8.72 -10.03
CA ALA A 83 8.81 -7.34 -9.58
C ALA A 83 7.39 -6.75 -9.74
N LEU A 84 6.70 -7.05 -10.84
CA LEU A 84 5.31 -6.67 -11.08
C LEU A 84 4.36 -7.26 -10.03
N LEU A 85 4.47 -8.56 -9.75
CA LEU A 85 3.66 -9.22 -8.71
C LEU A 85 3.91 -8.60 -7.33
N TYR A 86 5.17 -8.29 -7.02
CA TYR A 86 5.56 -7.68 -5.75
C TYR A 86 5.00 -6.26 -5.59
N ILE A 87 5.18 -5.41 -6.60
CA ILE A 87 4.62 -4.04 -6.63
C ILE A 87 3.10 -4.08 -6.52
N TYR A 88 2.44 -5.00 -7.23
CA TYR A 88 1.01 -5.19 -7.14
C TYR A 88 0.59 -5.57 -5.71
N ASP A 89 1.25 -6.57 -5.10
CA ASP A 89 0.90 -7.02 -3.75
C ASP A 89 1.11 -5.91 -2.70
N ILE A 90 2.20 -5.14 -2.78
CA ILE A 90 2.40 -3.94 -1.94
C ILE A 90 1.27 -2.93 -2.17
N THR A 91 0.94 -2.64 -3.43
CA THR A 91 -0.11 -1.66 -3.77
C THR A 91 -1.46 -2.07 -3.18
N MET A 92 -1.78 -3.36 -3.19
CA MET A 92 -3.01 -3.88 -2.61
C MET A 92 -2.99 -3.87 -1.08
N ASP A 93 -1.86 -4.24 -0.45
CA ASP A 93 -1.71 -4.27 1.02
C ASP A 93 -1.71 -2.86 1.64
N PHE A 94 -1.16 -1.87 0.95
CA PHE A 94 -1.23 -0.46 1.33
C PHE A 94 -2.54 0.22 0.93
N GLY A 95 -3.14 -0.25 -0.18
CA GLY A 95 -4.27 0.40 -0.83
C GLY A 95 -5.64 -0.10 -0.42
N ILE A 96 -5.74 -1.30 0.15
CA ILE A 96 -6.99 -1.85 0.65
C ILE A 96 -6.83 -2.17 2.12
N ASN A 97 -7.83 -1.78 2.92
CA ASN A 97 -7.92 -2.19 4.32
C ASN A 97 -6.60 -1.90 5.05
N ALA A 98 -6.14 -0.65 5.04
CA ALA A 98 -5.02 -0.18 5.83
C ALA A 98 -5.51 0.31 7.19
N ALA A 99 -4.65 0.22 8.21
CA ALA A 99 -4.95 0.74 9.54
C ALA A 99 -5.00 2.27 9.51
N ASP A 100 -5.98 2.87 10.18
CA ASP A 100 -5.95 4.32 10.42
C ASP A 100 -4.92 4.65 11.49
N ALA A 101 -3.86 5.36 11.12
CA ALA A 101 -2.81 5.77 12.03
C ALA A 101 -2.73 7.26 12.30
N SER A 102 -3.75 8.00 11.89
CA SER A 102 -3.83 9.43 12.16
C SER A 102 -3.93 9.76 13.65
N LYS A 103 -4.33 8.81 14.49
CA LYS A 103 -4.48 8.97 15.95
C LYS A 103 -3.83 7.80 16.68
N THR A 104 -3.18 8.11 17.80
CA THR A 104 -2.69 7.12 18.76
C THR A 104 -3.84 6.62 19.64
N ASP A 105 -3.63 5.51 20.38
CA ASP A 105 -4.60 5.05 21.38
C ASP A 105 -4.86 6.14 22.44
N TYR A 106 -3.83 6.90 22.80
CA TYR A 106 -3.93 8.05 23.69
C TYR A 106 -4.85 9.14 23.12
N ASP A 107 -4.65 9.56 21.87
CA ASP A 107 -5.49 10.58 21.24
C ASP A 107 -6.96 10.17 21.19
N ILE A 108 -7.22 8.90 20.86
CA ILE A 108 -8.59 8.34 20.84
C ILE A 108 -9.20 8.37 22.25
N LEU A 109 -8.46 7.96 23.28
CA LEU A 109 -8.94 7.95 24.66
C LEU A 109 -9.23 9.37 25.18
N VAL A 110 -8.38 10.36 24.85
CA VAL A 110 -8.60 11.78 25.19
C VAL A 110 -9.89 12.29 24.55
N GLU A 111 -10.11 12.01 23.26
CA GLU A 111 -11.33 12.43 22.57
C GLU A 111 -12.59 11.77 23.14
N ILE A 112 -12.53 10.49 23.52
CA ILE A 112 -13.65 9.81 24.17
C ILE A 112 -13.93 10.42 25.54
N GLU A 113 -12.89 10.75 26.32
CA GLU A 113 -13.05 11.35 27.65
C GLU A 113 -13.69 12.74 27.58
N ASP A 114 -13.17 13.60 26.69
CA ASP A 114 -13.72 14.93 26.41
C ASP A 114 -15.18 14.85 25.94
N TYR A 115 -15.48 13.94 25.01
CA TYR A 115 -16.85 13.75 24.53
C TYR A 115 -17.80 13.30 25.66
N LEU A 116 -17.42 12.30 26.44
CA LEU A 116 -18.28 11.80 27.54
C LEU A 116 -18.43 12.82 28.69
N GLU A 117 -17.44 13.67 28.91
CA GLU A 117 -17.52 14.76 29.90
C GLU A 117 -18.51 15.84 29.46
N ASN A 118 -18.44 16.27 28.20
CA ASN A 118 -19.21 17.39 27.70
C ASN A 118 -20.61 17.00 27.18
N HIS A 119 -20.89 15.70 26.99
CA HIS A 119 -22.16 15.20 26.45
C HIS A 119 -22.85 14.20 27.40
N PRO A 120 -23.49 14.67 28.50
CA PRO A 120 -24.15 13.79 29.48
C PRO A 120 -25.36 13.03 28.93
N GLN A 121 -25.88 13.42 27.76
CA GLN A 121 -26.98 12.76 27.04
C GLN A 121 -26.49 11.97 25.82
N ALA A 122 -25.20 11.62 25.77
CA ALA A 122 -24.63 10.84 24.69
C ALA A 122 -25.37 9.49 24.53
N VAL A 123 -25.51 9.05 23.28
CA VAL A 123 -25.99 7.72 22.92
C VAL A 123 -24.84 6.96 22.29
N LEU A 124 -24.50 5.79 22.83
CA LEU A 124 -23.48 4.92 22.27
C LEU A 124 -24.13 3.94 21.28
N TYR A 125 -23.63 3.93 20.05
CA TYR A 125 -23.99 2.96 19.04
C TYR A 125 -22.96 1.83 19.04
N LEU A 126 -23.39 0.59 19.30
CA LEU A 126 -22.50 -0.58 19.29
C LEU A 126 -22.18 -1.06 17.87
N SER A 127 -22.99 -0.65 16.88
CA SER A 127 -22.75 -0.88 15.46
C SER A 127 -23.35 0.27 14.65
N ASP A 128 -22.54 0.84 13.73
CA ASP A 128 -23.03 1.71 12.66
C ASP A 128 -23.09 0.96 11.31
N ASP A 129 -23.28 -0.36 11.36
CA ASP A 129 -23.47 -1.16 10.16
C ASP A 129 -24.68 -0.61 9.37
N LYS A 130 -24.40 -0.13 8.16
CA LYS A 130 -25.39 0.46 7.26
C LYS A 130 -26.34 -0.59 6.69
N GLU A 131 -25.96 -1.87 6.77
CA GLU A 131 -26.81 -3.00 6.37
C GLU A 131 -27.86 -3.34 7.44
N ILE A 132 -27.61 -2.98 8.71
CA ILE A 132 -28.59 -3.11 9.80
C ILE A 132 -29.55 -1.92 9.78
N ARG A 133 -30.85 -2.19 9.57
CA ARG A 133 -31.89 -1.15 9.65
C ARG A 133 -31.83 -0.44 11.01
N LYS A 134 -32.03 0.88 11.03
CA LYS A 134 -31.93 1.72 12.24
C LYS A 134 -32.69 1.18 13.45
N SER A 135 -33.88 0.62 13.24
CA SER A 135 -34.72 0.06 14.31
C SER A 135 -34.15 -1.21 14.98
N TYR A 136 -33.15 -1.84 14.39
CA TYR A 136 -32.49 -3.05 14.91
C TYR A 136 -31.05 -2.79 15.35
N ARG A 137 -30.61 -1.53 15.35
CA ARG A 137 -29.29 -1.19 15.86
C ARG A 137 -29.30 -1.26 17.38
N TYR A 138 -28.27 -1.88 17.94
CA TYR A 138 -28.07 -1.89 19.38
C TYR A 138 -27.47 -0.55 19.80
N GLU A 139 -28.25 0.25 20.52
CA GLU A 139 -27.83 1.53 21.10
C GLU A 139 -28.10 1.56 22.61
N THR A 140 -27.32 2.35 23.35
CA THR A 140 -27.56 2.58 24.77
C THR A 140 -27.24 4.01 25.18
N ASN A 141 -28.12 4.58 25.99
CA ASN A 141 -27.92 5.85 26.68
C ASN A 141 -27.91 5.65 28.21
N SER A 142 -27.70 4.41 28.67
CA SER A 142 -27.72 4.08 30.10
C SER A 142 -26.63 4.86 30.83
N PRO A 143 -26.98 5.73 31.80
CA PRO A 143 -25.99 6.52 32.53
C PRO A 143 -24.94 5.65 33.23
N VAL A 144 -25.34 4.46 33.70
CA VAL A 144 -24.44 3.50 34.36
C VAL A 144 -23.39 2.97 33.38
N ILE A 145 -23.81 2.62 32.17
CA ILE A 145 -22.90 2.12 31.13
C ILE A 145 -21.92 3.21 30.71
N LEU A 146 -22.43 4.43 30.44
CA LEU A 146 -21.61 5.56 30.04
C LEU A 146 -20.61 5.97 31.14
N GLN A 147 -21.03 5.97 32.40
CA GLN A 147 -20.14 6.28 33.53
C GLN A 147 -19.05 5.22 33.71
N ASN A 148 -19.38 3.94 33.55
CA ASN A 148 -18.40 2.86 33.63
C ASN A 148 -17.39 2.92 32.47
N LEU A 149 -17.86 3.26 31.26
CA LEU A 149 -16.98 3.51 30.11
C LEU A 149 -16.04 4.69 30.39
N ARG A 150 -16.57 5.82 30.87
CA ARG A 150 -15.74 6.98 31.24
C ARG A 150 -14.69 6.62 32.31
N ARG A 151 -15.07 5.84 33.33
CA ARG A 151 -14.15 5.36 34.38
C ARG A 151 -13.05 4.48 33.79
N PHE A 152 -13.39 3.58 32.88
CA PHE A 152 -12.42 2.77 32.15
C PHE A 152 -11.44 3.66 31.37
N VAL A 153 -11.94 4.61 30.58
CA VAL A 153 -11.12 5.53 29.76
C VAL A 153 -10.16 6.34 30.63
N LYS A 154 -10.64 6.91 31.75
CA LYS A 154 -9.77 7.65 32.69
C LYS A 154 -8.65 6.77 33.26
N ARG A 155 -8.98 5.56 33.71
CA ARG A 155 -7.98 4.62 34.23
C ARG A 155 -6.94 4.25 33.18
N GLU A 156 -7.33 4.11 31.91
CA GLU A 156 -6.37 3.86 30.83
C GLU A 156 -5.51 5.10 30.55
N LEU A 157 -6.08 6.30 30.56
CA LEU A 157 -5.34 7.57 30.41
C LEU A 157 -4.31 7.79 31.52
N ASP A 158 -4.63 7.42 32.76
CA ASP A 158 -3.72 7.57 33.91
C ASP A 158 -2.41 6.78 33.71
N LYS A 159 -2.44 5.63 33.02
CA LYS A 159 -1.23 4.84 32.70
C LYS A 159 -0.23 5.61 31.83
N TYR A 160 -0.71 6.54 31.01
CA TYR A 160 0.15 7.38 30.17
C TYR A 160 0.77 8.56 30.94
N GLN A 161 0.31 8.86 32.15
CA GLN A 161 0.98 9.84 33.03
C GLN A 161 2.24 9.25 33.64
N GLU A 162 2.20 7.97 34.04
CA GLU A 162 3.32 7.25 34.64
C GLU A 162 4.40 6.85 33.61
N ALA A 163 4.01 6.69 32.34
CA ALA A 163 4.91 6.36 31.23
C ALA A 163 4.59 7.19 29.97
N PRO A 164 4.99 8.47 29.91
CA PRO A 164 4.68 9.37 28.79
C PRO A 164 5.13 8.87 27.42
N GLN A 165 6.18 8.04 27.36
CA GLN A 165 6.65 7.38 26.15
C GLN A 165 5.59 6.50 25.48
N LEU A 166 4.62 5.98 26.25
CA LEU A 166 3.52 5.19 25.70
C LEU A 166 2.54 6.03 24.87
N LYS A 167 2.52 7.37 25.01
CA LYS A 167 1.63 8.23 24.21
C LYS A 167 1.91 8.14 22.72
N VAL A 168 3.14 7.79 22.35
CA VAL A 168 3.57 7.60 20.97
C VAL A 168 3.37 6.14 20.51
N TRP A 169 3.27 5.21 21.44
CA TRP A 169 3.14 3.77 21.18
C TRP A 169 1.67 3.35 21.19
N THR A 170 1.19 2.87 20.05
CA THR A 170 -0.11 2.20 19.95
C THR A 170 0.11 0.71 20.19
N LEU A 171 -0.62 0.09 21.13
CA LEU A 171 -0.30 -1.26 21.63
C LEU A 171 -0.45 -2.35 20.55
N ASP A 172 -1.19 -2.10 19.48
CA ASP A 172 -1.17 -2.99 18.32
C ASP A 172 -1.67 -2.33 17.02
N ILE A 173 -0.74 -2.01 16.11
CA ILE A 173 -1.09 -1.69 14.72
C ILE A 173 -1.83 -2.89 14.08
N MET A 174 -1.62 -4.12 14.57
CA MET A 174 -2.24 -5.34 14.04
C MET A 174 -3.71 -5.53 14.45
N CYS A 175 -4.22 -4.79 15.45
CA CYS A 175 -5.63 -4.80 15.86
C CYS A 175 -6.44 -3.58 15.38
N ARG A 176 -5.84 -2.63 14.67
CA ARG A 176 -6.61 -1.51 14.11
C ARG A 176 -7.58 -2.01 13.05
N ASN A 177 -8.79 -1.43 13.05
CA ASN A 177 -9.80 -1.72 12.03
C ASN A 177 -9.25 -1.30 10.65
N TYR A 178 -8.77 -2.28 9.90
CA TYR A 178 -8.29 -2.18 8.53
C TYR A 178 -9.47 -1.87 7.59
N THR A 179 -10.02 -0.66 7.69
CA THR A 179 -11.23 -0.24 6.95
C THR A 179 -10.97 0.90 5.97
N LYS A 180 -9.81 1.57 6.07
CA LYS A 180 -9.43 2.61 5.12
C LYS A 180 -8.86 2.01 3.85
N SER A 181 -9.52 2.27 2.73
CA SER A 181 -9.02 1.92 1.39
C SER A 181 -8.73 3.18 0.59
N PHE A 182 -7.65 3.16 -0.19
CA PHE A 182 -7.36 4.16 -1.20
C PHE A 182 -8.41 4.12 -2.31
N GLY A 183 -8.70 5.29 -2.88
CA GLY A 183 -9.37 5.37 -4.17
C GLY A 183 -8.47 4.80 -5.28
N ALA A 184 -9.08 4.34 -6.38
CA ALA A 184 -8.34 3.75 -7.50
C ALA A 184 -7.19 4.64 -8.02
N ALA A 185 -7.39 5.96 -8.07
CA ALA A 185 -6.36 6.90 -8.51
C ALA A 185 -5.13 6.93 -7.56
N GLN A 186 -5.33 6.84 -6.24
CA GLN A 186 -4.24 6.79 -5.27
C GLN A 186 -3.46 5.46 -5.38
N GLN A 187 -4.15 4.33 -5.57
CA GLN A 187 -3.51 3.03 -5.82
C GLN A 187 -2.65 3.07 -7.09
N GLN A 188 -3.15 3.71 -8.15
CA GLN A 188 -2.42 3.90 -9.40
C GLN A 188 -1.16 4.77 -9.21
N VAL A 189 -1.23 5.82 -8.39
CA VAL A 189 -0.08 6.67 -8.07
C VAL A 189 0.94 5.92 -7.21
N LEU A 190 0.50 5.12 -6.23
CA LEU A 190 1.42 4.27 -5.45
C LEU A 190 2.16 3.28 -6.35
N LEU A 191 1.44 2.56 -7.22
CA LEU A 191 2.05 1.64 -8.19
C LEU A 191 3.05 2.37 -9.10
N TYR A 192 2.69 3.57 -9.58
CA TYR A 192 3.61 4.41 -10.36
C TYR A 192 4.89 4.75 -9.59
N LYS A 193 4.79 5.21 -8.34
CA LYS A 193 5.96 5.57 -7.53
C LYS A 193 6.87 4.37 -7.30
N LEU A 194 6.31 3.17 -7.04
CA LEU A 194 7.08 1.94 -6.88
C LEU A 194 7.81 1.53 -8.16
N PHE A 195 7.16 1.64 -9.33
CA PHE A 195 7.81 1.38 -10.61
C PHE A 195 8.90 2.41 -10.93
N LYS A 196 8.69 3.68 -10.59
CA LYS A 196 9.71 4.72 -10.75
C LYS A 196 10.98 4.34 -9.98
N VAL A 197 10.85 3.97 -8.70
CA VAL A 197 11.99 3.48 -7.90
C VAL A 197 12.63 2.25 -8.54
N LEU A 198 11.85 1.27 -9.00
CA LEU A 198 12.41 0.10 -9.69
C LEU A 198 13.24 0.51 -10.90
N PHE A 199 12.72 1.37 -11.76
CA PHE A 199 13.40 1.82 -12.99
C PHE A 199 14.71 2.56 -12.67
N ASP A 200 14.71 3.38 -11.62
CA ASP A 200 15.89 4.11 -11.16
C ASP A 200 16.97 3.14 -10.66
N VAL A 201 16.59 2.13 -9.88
CA VAL A 201 17.54 1.12 -9.34
C VAL A 201 18.08 0.19 -10.43
N LEU A 202 17.28 -0.05 -11.47
CA LEU A 202 17.72 -0.79 -12.65
C LEU A 202 18.58 0.07 -13.59
N GLY A 203 18.72 1.38 -13.34
CA GLY A 203 19.53 2.28 -14.16
C GLY A 203 18.97 2.44 -15.57
N MET A 204 17.65 2.38 -15.74
CA MET A 204 17.04 2.44 -17.07
C MET A 204 17.34 3.78 -17.76
N PRO A 205 17.95 3.80 -18.96
CA PRO A 205 18.25 5.03 -19.66
C PRO A 205 16.99 5.71 -20.21
N ASP A 206 17.13 6.94 -20.69
CA ASP A 206 16.08 7.59 -21.48
C ASP A 206 16.27 7.24 -22.95
N LEU A 207 15.45 6.32 -23.44
CA LEU A 207 15.45 5.90 -24.84
C LEU A 207 14.42 6.70 -25.64
N ARG A 208 14.74 6.96 -26.91
CA ARG A 208 13.80 7.53 -27.88
C ARG A 208 13.55 6.51 -28.97
N ALA A 209 12.27 6.34 -29.32
CA ALA A 209 11.90 5.49 -30.44
C ALA A 209 12.44 6.07 -31.75
N GLU A 210 12.98 5.21 -32.61
CA GLU A 210 13.36 5.60 -33.96
C GLU A 210 12.13 6.04 -34.76
N ARG A 211 12.34 6.91 -35.75
CA ARG A 211 11.27 7.47 -36.56
C ARG A 211 10.58 6.34 -37.35
N GLY A 212 9.31 6.07 -37.03
CA GLY A 212 8.52 5.00 -37.65
C GLY A 212 8.44 3.71 -36.82
N SER A 213 9.11 3.63 -35.67
CA SER A 213 8.92 2.52 -34.73
C SER A 213 7.52 2.54 -34.13
N THR A 214 6.93 1.36 -33.98
CA THR A 214 5.65 1.15 -33.30
C THR A 214 5.81 0.98 -31.78
N VAL A 215 7.04 0.79 -31.31
CA VAL A 215 7.36 0.57 -29.90
C VAL A 215 7.65 1.92 -29.23
N SER A 216 6.97 2.18 -28.11
CA SER A 216 7.20 3.38 -27.30
C SER A 216 8.10 3.04 -26.10
N TYR A 217 9.23 3.72 -26.00
CA TYR A 217 10.12 3.65 -24.83
C TYR A 217 9.77 4.65 -23.72
N SER A 218 8.56 5.23 -23.71
CA SER A 218 8.12 6.03 -22.57
C SER A 218 7.91 5.16 -21.33
N LYS A 219 8.79 5.32 -20.31
CA LYS A 219 8.64 4.70 -18.97
C LYS A 219 7.25 4.95 -18.38
N LEU A 220 6.72 6.16 -18.57
CA LEU A 220 5.41 6.52 -18.04
C LEU A 220 4.27 5.80 -18.78
N LEU A 221 4.37 5.63 -20.10
CA LEU A 221 3.41 4.85 -20.88
C LEU A 221 3.47 3.37 -20.52
N LEU A 222 4.67 2.82 -20.27
CA LEU A 222 4.84 1.45 -19.76
C LEU A 222 4.06 1.26 -18.45
N ILE A 223 4.23 2.15 -17.47
CA ILE A 223 3.48 2.10 -16.21
C ILE A 223 1.98 2.24 -16.45
N SER A 224 1.57 3.14 -17.34
CA SER A 224 0.15 3.31 -17.71
C SER A 224 -0.46 2.01 -18.25
N ARG A 225 0.25 1.31 -19.15
CA ARG A 225 -0.17 0.01 -19.69
C ARG A 225 -0.21 -1.07 -18.60
N ILE A 226 0.76 -1.07 -17.68
CA ILE A 226 0.78 -1.96 -16.52
C ILE A 226 -0.43 -1.71 -15.60
N ILE A 227 -0.81 -0.46 -15.33
CA ILE A 227 -2.01 -0.11 -14.55
C ILE A 227 -3.28 -0.74 -15.15
N HIS A 228 -3.41 -0.67 -16.48
CA HIS A 228 -4.52 -1.30 -17.18
C HIS A 228 -4.46 -2.83 -17.10
N PHE A 229 -3.28 -3.40 -17.32
CA PHE A 229 -3.03 -4.84 -17.23
C PHE A 229 -3.40 -5.40 -15.84
N CYS A 230 -2.97 -4.72 -14.78
CA CYS A 230 -3.27 -5.06 -13.38
C CYS A 230 -4.75 -4.85 -12.98
N ARG A 231 -5.57 -4.29 -13.87
CA ARG A 231 -6.98 -3.95 -13.63
C ARG A 231 -7.21 -2.93 -12.51
N LEU A 232 -6.19 -2.12 -12.16
CA LEU A 232 -6.37 -0.94 -11.31
C LEU A 232 -7.17 0.16 -12.02
N SER A 233 -7.20 0.12 -13.36
CA SER A 233 -8.11 0.87 -14.23
C SER A 233 -8.54 -0.01 -15.40
N ARG A 234 -9.79 0.10 -15.84
CA ARG A 234 -10.30 -0.56 -17.05
C ARG A 234 -10.45 0.40 -18.24
N LYS A 235 -9.99 1.65 -18.09
CA LYS A 235 -10.13 2.67 -19.14
C LYS A 235 -9.08 2.43 -20.23
N GLU A 236 -9.52 2.31 -21.47
CA GLU A 236 -8.64 2.06 -22.63
C GLU A 236 -7.59 3.15 -22.86
N VAL A 237 -7.84 4.38 -22.40
CA VAL A 237 -6.86 5.48 -22.48
C VAL A 237 -5.49 5.11 -21.90
N PHE A 238 -5.45 4.23 -20.91
CA PHE A 238 -4.20 3.77 -20.28
C PHE A 238 -3.35 2.88 -21.20
N LEU A 239 -3.93 2.27 -22.24
CA LEU A 239 -3.21 1.44 -23.21
C LEU A 239 -2.41 2.27 -24.23
N VAL A 240 -2.93 3.45 -24.58
CA VAL A 240 -2.44 4.25 -25.71
C VAL A 240 -1.78 5.57 -25.29
N SER A 241 -2.01 6.03 -24.06
CA SER A 241 -1.54 7.34 -23.58
C SER A 241 -1.24 7.32 -22.08
N ASP A 242 -0.26 8.13 -21.67
CA ASP A 242 0.04 8.39 -20.26
C ASP A 242 -0.77 9.55 -19.64
N SER A 243 -1.62 10.22 -20.43
CA SER A 243 -2.34 11.44 -20.01
C SER A 243 -3.25 11.24 -18.80
N ALA A 244 -3.90 10.08 -18.68
CA ALA A 244 -4.72 9.75 -17.53
C ALA A 244 -3.87 9.53 -16.26
N LEU A 245 -2.73 8.88 -16.40
CA LEU A 245 -1.78 8.69 -15.31
C LEU A 245 -1.17 10.03 -14.87
N LYS A 246 -0.74 10.88 -15.80
CA LYS A 246 -0.25 12.25 -15.51
C LYS A 246 -1.26 13.06 -14.70
N ARG A 247 -2.56 12.96 -15.03
CA ARG A 247 -3.61 13.65 -14.27
C ARG A 247 -3.69 13.13 -12.84
N ASN A 248 -3.62 11.82 -12.64
CA ASN A 248 -3.67 11.22 -11.31
C ASN A 248 -2.43 11.58 -10.48
N ILE A 249 -1.24 11.58 -11.10
CA ILE A 249 0.01 12.05 -10.47
C ILE A 249 -0.14 13.51 -10.06
N LYS A 250 -0.63 14.39 -10.93
CA LYS A 250 -0.87 15.79 -10.57
C LYS A 250 -1.84 15.96 -9.38
N GLN A 251 -2.83 15.07 -9.26
CA GLN A 251 -3.84 15.17 -8.21
C GLN A 251 -3.41 14.55 -6.88
N TYR A 252 -2.63 13.48 -6.91
CA TYR A 252 -2.30 12.66 -5.73
C TYR A 252 -0.79 12.41 -5.54
N GLY A 253 0.06 13.09 -6.31
CA GLY A 253 1.52 12.98 -6.25
C GLY A 253 2.08 13.38 -4.89
N ASP A 254 1.50 14.40 -4.26
CA ASP A 254 1.89 14.85 -2.92
C ASP A 254 1.32 13.99 -1.78
N PHE A 255 0.56 12.93 -2.11
CA PHE A 255 0.03 12.04 -1.09
C PHE A 255 1.16 11.31 -0.35
N ASP A 256 1.19 11.44 0.97
CA ASP A 256 2.18 10.79 1.83
C ASP A 256 1.80 9.33 2.09
N PHE A 257 2.30 8.44 1.23
CA PHE A 257 2.14 7.00 1.38
C PHE A 257 3.00 6.43 2.51
N ASN A 258 4.02 7.14 2.98
CA ASN A 258 4.96 6.65 4.00
C ASN A 258 4.30 6.57 5.39
N GLN A 259 3.24 7.35 5.63
CA GLN A 259 2.46 7.32 6.89
C GLN A 259 1.46 6.16 6.97
N ARG A 260 1.39 5.29 5.96
CA ARG A 260 0.48 4.15 5.98
C ARG A 260 1.08 2.97 6.74
N HIS A 261 0.22 2.30 7.50
CA HIS A 261 0.55 1.08 8.23
C HIS A 261 -0.22 -0.09 7.62
N PRO A 262 0.42 -0.82 6.68
CA PRO A 262 -0.22 -1.95 6.02
C PRO A 262 -0.16 -3.19 6.92
N LYS A 263 -0.98 -4.21 6.61
CA LYS A 263 -1.06 -5.42 7.43
C LYS A 263 0.15 -6.34 7.25
N THR A 264 0.65 -6.46 6.03
CA THR A 264 1.65 -7.47 5.69
C THR A 264 3.06 -6.88 5.68
N TYR A 265 3.22 -5.75 4.98
CA TYR A 265 4.51 -5.10 4.75
C TYR A 265 4.81 -4.05 5.84
N ALA A 266 4.95 -4.51 7.08
CA ALA A 266 5.30 -3.68 8.23
C ALA A 266 6.78 -3.23 8.20
N GLY A 267 7.11 -2.17 8.94
CA GLY A 267 8.47 -1.59 8.98
C GLY A 267 8.59 -0.22 8.33
N GLY A 268 7.56 0.22 7.61
CA GLY A 268 7.49 1.55 6.99
C GLY A 268 7.91 1.54 5.52
N LEU A 269 7.19 2.33 4.72
CA LEU A 269 7.50 2.57 3.30
C LEU A 269 8.36 3.83 3.18
N LYS A 270 9.39 3.77 2.35
CA LYS A 270 10.25 4.88 1.98
C LYS A 270 10.14 5.13 0.48
N LEU A 271 9.22 6.00 0.08
CA LEU A 271 9.23 6.56 -1.27
C LEU A 271 10.06 7.84 -1.29
N PRO A 272 10.92 8.04 -2.31
CA PRO A 272 11.57 9.33 -2.54
C PRO A 272 10.53 10.44 -2.59
N LYS A 273 10.82 11.59 -1.97
CA LYS A 273 10.03 12.80 -2.22
C LYS A 273 10.26 13.21 -3.67
N GLU A 274 9.20 13.59 -4.38
CA GLU A 274 9.35 14.17 -5.71
C GLU A 274 10.07 15.52 -5.53
N GLU A 275 11.38 15.53 -5.77
CA GLU A 275 12.09 16.78 -6.04
C GLU A 275 11.50 17.31 -7.34
N GLY A 276 10.90 18.51 -7.27
CA GLY A 276 10.14 19.08 -8.38
C GLY A 276 10.93 19.05 -9.68
N GLU A 277 10.34 18.45 -10.71
CA GLU A 277 10.74 18.64 -12.11
C GLU A 277 10.45 20.07 -12.56
#